data_AF-A0A3L0VXL4-F1
#
_entry.id   AF-A0A3L0VXL4-F1
#
_cell.length_a   1.000
_cell.length_b   1.000
_cell.length_c   1.000
_cell.angle_alpha   90.00
_cell.angle_beta   90.00
_cell.angle_gamma   90.00
#
_symmetry.space_group_name_H-M   'P 1'
#
loop_
_entity.id
_entity.type
_entity.pdbx_description
1 polymer ?
#
loop_
_entity_poly.entity_id
_entity_poly.type
_entity_poly.pdbx_seq_one_letter_code
_entity_poly.pdbx_strand_id
1 'polypeptide(L)' 'MKLDVTPAQLENMKRLVDDVDAMIGGGDVAGDLLWTRYVKSFDRLLQRNGLPPREMADKSSDC' A
#
# COMPACT_ATOMS: atom_id res chain seq x y z
N MET A 1 -3.40 -18.67 -0.57
CA MET A 1 -2.07 -18.69 -1.20
C MET A 1 -1.14 -17.94 -0.26
N LYS A 2 0.03 -18.50 0.07
CA LYS A 2 1.02 -17.88 0.94
C LYS A 2 2.14 -17.33 0.06
N LEU A 3 2.39 -16.04 0.11
CA LEU A 3 3.48 -15.39 -0.62
C LEU A 3 4.82 -15.85 -0.07
N ASP A 4 5.62 -16.43 -0.94
CA ASP A 4 7.02 -16.75 -0.65
C ASP A 4 7.88 -15.59 -1.17
N VAL A 5 8.21 -14.68 -0.26
CA VAL A 5 9.01 -13.48 -0.54
C VAL A 5 10.01 -13.28 0.59
N THR A 6 11.22 -12.87 0.24
CA THR A 6 12.23 -12.51 1.25
C THR A 6 11.86 -11.21 1.96
N PRO A 7 12.38 -10.98 3.18
CA PRO A 7 12.17 -9.71 3.88
C PRO A 7 12.56 -8.49 3.05
N ALA A 8 13.69 -8.55 2.33
CA ALA A 8 14.15 -7.43 1.49
C ALA A 8 13.21 -7.14 0.31
N GLN A 9 12.67 -8.18 -0.33
CA GLN A 9 11.68 -8.01 -1.39
C GLN A 9 10.39 -7.40 -0.86
N LEU A 10 9.93 -7.87 0.31
CA LEU A 10 8.74 -7.33 0.95
C LEU A 10 8.90 -5.84 1.26
N GLU A 11 10.02 -5.43 1.85
CA GLU A 11 10.28 -4.03 2.15
C GLU A 11 10.37 -3.15 0.90
N ASN A 12 11.00 -3.65 -0.17
CA ASN A 12 11.02 -2.94 -1.45
C ASN A 12 9.62 -2.77 -2.05
N MET A 13 8.78 -3.80 -1.97
CA MET A 13 7.39 -3.71 -2.43
C MET A 13 6.58 -2.71 -1.61
N LYS A 14 6.75 -2.70 -0.29
CA LYS A 14 6.07 -1.73 0.60
C LYS A 14 6.44 -0.30 0.23
N ARG A 15 7.74 0.00 0.07
CA ARG A 15 8.23 1.33 -0.34
C ARG A 15 7.65 1.77 -1.68
N LEU A 16 7.62 0.88 -2.67
CA LEU A 16 7.01 1.19 -3.97
C LEU A 16 5.52 1.55 -3.84
N VAL A 17 4.79 0.88 -2.94
CA VAL A 17 3.37 1.18 -2.71
C VAL A 17 3.19 2.46 -1.90
N ASP A 18 4.10 2.76 -0.97
CA ASP A 18 4.13 4.03 -0.25
C ASP A 18 4.40 5.21 -1.19
N ASP A 19 5.30 5.06 -2.16
CA ASP A 19 5.54 6.06 -3.20
C ASP A 19 4.26 6.32 -4.04
N VAL A 20 3.49 5.27 -4.36
CA VAL A 20 2.20 5.40 -5.05
C VAL A 20 1.15 6.10 -4.19
N ASP A 21 1.09 5.78 -2.90
CA ASP A 21 0.19 6.42 -1.93
C ASP A 21 0.51 7.92 -1.79
N ALA A 22 1.79 8.28 -1.79
CA ALA A 22 2.26 9.67 -1.71
C ALA A 22 1.89 10.53 -2.93
N MET A 23 1.63 9.91 -4.10
CA MET A 23 1.18 10.63 -5.28
C MET A 23 -0.33 10.94 -5.28
N ILE A 24 -1.11 10.30 -4.40
CA ILE A 24 -2.56 10.52 -4.29
C ILE A 24 -2.84 11.95 -3.79
N GLY A 25 -3.78 12.63 -4.45
CA GLY A 25 -4.13 14.02 -4.17
C GLY A 25 -3.48 15.01 -5.13
N GLY A 26 -2.90 14.52 -6.24
CA GLY A 26 -2.24 15.33 -7.27
C GLY A 26 -3.20 16.10 -8.19
N GLY A 27 -4.51 15.98 -8.00
CA GLY A 27 -5.54 16.73 -8.74
C GLY A 27 -6.11 15.99 -9.97
N ASP A 28 -5.57 14.83 -10.33
CA ASP A 28 -6.21 13.89 -11.26
C ASP A 28 -7.09 12.92 -10.48
N VAL A 29 -8.39 13.23 -10.42
CA VAL A 29 -9.38 12.43 -9.68
C VAL A 29 -9.42 10.97 -10.15
N ALA A 30 -9.25 10.72 -11.45
CA ALA A 30 -9.29 9.36 -11.98
C ALA A 30 -8.03 8.59 -11.58
N GLY A 31 -6.86 9.23 -11.65
CA GLY A 31 -5.59 8.72 -11.17
C GLY A 31 -5.61 8.42 -9.66
N ASP A 32 -6.09 9.36 -8.86
CA ASP A 32 -6.19 9.24 -7.40
C ASP A 32 -7.07 8.05 -6.99
N LEU A 33 -8.24 7.87 -7.64
CA LEU A 33 -9.12 6.73 -7.40
C LEU A 33 -8.45 5.40 -7.77
N LEU A 34 -7.69 5.37 -8.86
CA LEU A 34 -7.01 4.17 -9.32
C LEU A 34 -5.88 3.78 -8.35
N TRP A 35 -5.04 4.72 -7.97
CA TRP A 35 -3.93 4.50 -7.04
C TRP A 35 -4.44 4.09 -5.66
N THR A 36 -5.49 4.75 -5.17
CA THR A 36 -6.18 4.34 -3.92
C THR A 36 -6.60 2.87 -3.96
N ARG A 37 -7.11 2.37 -5.10
CA ARG A 37 -7.51 0.97 -5.24
C ARG A 37 -6.32 0.01 -5.23
N TYR A 38 -5.20 0.40 -5.83
CA TYR A 38 -3.97 -0.41 -5.84
C TYR A 38 -3.38 -0.53 -4.45
N VAL A 39 -3.22 0.59 -3.76
CA VAL A 39 -2.74 0.65 -2.38
C VAL A 39 -3.59 -0.27 -1.47
N LYS A 40 -4.92 -0.10 -1.48
CA LYS A 40 -5.84 -0.95 -0.70
C LYS A 40 -5.77 -2.43 -1.07
N SER A 41 -5.48 -2.76 -2.34
CA SER A 41 -5.37 -4.15 -2.77
C SER A 41 -4.09 -4.80 -2.28
N PHE A 42 -3.00 -4.04 -2.21
CA PHE A 42 -1.75 -4.49 -1.62
C PHE A 42 -1.89 -4.70 -0.11
N ASP A 43 -2.53 -3.77 0.61
CA ASP A 43 -2.77 -3.90 2.06
C ASP A 43 -3.58 -5.18 2.38
N ARG A 44 -4.63 -5.46 1.60
CA ARG A 44 -5.38 -6.72 1.71
C ARG A 44 -4.54 -7.95 1.40
N LEU A 45 -3.61 -7.86 0.45
CA LEU A 45 -2.69 -8.95 0.12
C LEU A 45 -1.73 -9.22 1.28
N LEU A 46 -1.18 -8.19 1.94
CA LEU A 46 -0.37 -8.37 3.15
C LEU A 46 -1.18 -9.06 4.26
N GLN A 47 -2.38 -8.53 4.55
CA GLN A 47 -3.27 -9.07 5.58
C GLN A 47 -3.62 -10.56 5.33
N ARG A 48 -4.02 -10.91 4.09
CA ARG A 48 -4.39 -12.29 3.74
C ARG A 48 -3.22 -13.27 3.81
N ASN A 49 -1.98 -12.77 3.77
CA ASN A 49 -0.77 -13.57 3.86
C ASN A 49 -0.13 -13.55 5.27
N GLY A 50 -0.73 -12.83 6.23
CA GLY A 50 -0.16 -12.68 7.58
C GLY A 50 1.17 -11.92 7.58
N LEU A 51 1.39 -11.05 6.60
CA LEU A 51 2.59 -10.22 6.49
C LEU A 51 2.41 -8.91 7.26
N PRO A 52 3.50 -8.31 7.79
CA PRO A 52 3.42 -7.03 8.47
C PRO A 52 2.84 -5.93 7.57
N PRO A 53 2.04 -5.00 8.12
CA PRO A 53 1.48 -3.88 7.36
C PRO A 53 2.59 -2.94 6.83
N ARG A 54 2.22 -2.02 5.93
CA ARG A 54 3.05 -0.87 5.57
C ARG A 54 3.10 0.10 6.75
N GLU A 55 4.20 0.83 6.92
CA GLU A 55 4.39 1.74 8.07
C GLU A 55 3.41 2.93 8.05
N MET A 56 2.90 3.34 6.89
CA MET A 56 1.97 4.47 6.75
C MET A 56 0.48 4.13 6.94
N ALA A 57 0.14 2.93 7.45
CA ALA A 57 -1.26 2.55 7.65
C ALA A 57 -2.02 3.43 8.68
N ASP A 58 -1.32 4.32 9.39
CA ASP A 58 -1.91 5.24 10.36
C ASP A 58 -1.98 6.69 9.81
N LYS A 59 -2.89 6.92 8.85
CA LYS A 59 -3.48 8.26 8.63
C LYS A 59 -4.74 8.42 9.49
N SER A 60 -4.74 7.93 10.73
CA SER A 60 -5.78 8.24 11.72
C SER A 60 -5.54 9.63 12.30
N SER A 61 -5.70 10.66 11.47
CA SER A 61 -5.90 12.02 11.95
C SER A 61 -6.64 12.82 10.89
N ASP A 62 -7.90 12.45 10.65
CA ASP A 62 -8.90 13.36 10.13
C ASP A 62 -10.25 13.01 10.78
N CYS A 63 -10.37 13.44 12.05
CA CYS A 63 -11.62 13.75 12.74
C CYS A 63 -11.44 15.13 13.39
#